data_AF-A0A7K3M196-F1
#
_entry.id   AF-A0A7K3M196-F1
#
_cell.length_a   1.000
_cell.length_b   1.000
_cell.length_c   1.000
_cell.angle_alpha   90.00
_cell.angle_beta   90.00
_cell.angle_gamma   90.00
#
_symmetry.space_group_name_H-M   'P 1'
#
loop_
_entity.id
_entity.type
_entity.pdbx_description
1 polymer ?
#
loop_
_entity_poly.entity_id
_entity_poly.type
_entity_poly.pdbx_seq_one_letter_code
_entity_poly.pdbx_strand_id
1 'polypeptide(L)'
;MTRTAAGDTLPAAPPAGAGAMTNPASQQVVVFSVLWSVAHLAHLLRKADPGSVFVWLLLIAAILVLGNPRSRLRLGMLAGIQLVYLFTKLPVTDNHMIIMGFVNLGVLVAVLMGGRRAADSGVLPGAAVAYIRLTIVIAYGAAALAKLNHGFFDVVESCAVSMFYDATAVLDGRVRVPDIPQAIEAALPFVIAGTELLIPVLLLIPATRAFGVGVVVLFHLGMSLSPSSTAIDFTIVLFALVFLFLPAPAGVHLTGRALGLLPQRLTRIKGARPMGLIAVAVLAGSLVAGVGTDVATWSGNRNWLVLAPVAVGLGALLLDAAWRAVKNRWPRAAPIWPPGPVLSVSRLGYLSCVVLLVATAASPYMGGKTRSVFTMYSNLQTEQMTSNHLLFPRLPMATGQDDLVLVMESSNARLNRIGAGGRLVTWHELRRELAGDPEASIRYERAGEVVEHAQALENPELVSRHPVSHRFIAHRIVDPERARCLW
;
A
#
# COMPACT_ATOMS: atom_id res chain seq x y z
N MET A 1 62.61 50.31 24.19
CA MET A 1 61.52 49.31 24.27
C MET A 1 60.88 49.18 22.89
N THR A 2 61.35 48.20 22.13
CA THR A 2 60.93 47.86 20.77
C THR A 2 59.72 46.93 20.82
N ARG A 3 58.56 47.37 20.31
CA ARG A 3 57.36 46.54 20.12
C ARG A 3 57.38 45.94 18.72
N THR A 4 57.56 44.64 18.63
CA THR A 4 57.43 43.82 17.43
C THR A 4 55.96 43.62 17.09
N ALA A 5 55.61 43.83 15.82
CA ALA A 5 54.29 43.57 15.26
C ALA A 5 54.10 42.06 15.09
N ALA A 6 53.06 41.51 15.72
CA ALA A 6 52.60 40.15 15.49
C ALA A 6 51.76 40.13 14.20
N GLY A 7 52.15 39.29 13.26
CA GLY A 7 51.46 39.10 11.99
C GLY A 7 50.16 38.31 12.16
N ASP A 8 49.09 38.84 11.59
CA ASP A 8 47.82 38.17 11.37
C ASP A 8 48.00 37.07 10.31
N THR A 9 48.15 35.82 10.75
CA THR A 9 48.02 34.65 9.88
C THR A 9 46.54 34.36 9.64
N LEU A 10 46.06 34.67 8.44
CA LEU A 10 44.75 34.23 7.96
C LEU A 10 44.60 32.71 8.14
N PRO A 11 43.47 32.21 8.68
CA PRO A 11 43.26 30.79 8.86
C PRO A 11 43.28 30.07 7.51
N ALA A 12 44.11 29.03 7.44
CA ALA A 12 44.27 28.20 6.25
C ALA A 12 42.91 27.68 5.74
N ALA A 13 42.69 27.80 4.43
CA ALA A 13 41.52 27.24 3.77
C ALA A 13 41.44 25.72 4.06
N PRO A 14 40.25 25.20 4.41
CA PRO A 14 40.10 23.78 4.72
C PRO A 14 40.53 22.92 3.51
N PRO A 15 41.17 21.77 3.74
CA PRO A 15 41.71 20.93 2.68
C PRO A 15 40.61 20.50 1.71
N ALA A 16 40.87 20.64 0.41
CA ALA A 16 39.98 20.35 -0.73
C ALA A 16 39.66 18.84 -0.92
N GLY A 17 39.65 18.05 0.16
CA GLY A 17 39.41 16.61 0.16
C GLY A 17 38.28 16.14 1.10
N ALA A 18 37.56 17.06 1.75
CA ALA A 18 36.35 16.70 2.50
C ALA A 18 35.25 16.31 1.51
N GLY A 19 35.01 15.01 1.36
CA GLY A 19 34.06 14.44 0.41
C GLY A 19 32.75 15.22 0.38
N ALA A 20 32.38 15.69 -0.80
CA ALA A 20 31.20 16.51 -1.06
C ALA A 20 30.05 16.13 -0.11
N MET A 21 29.78 16.98 0.88
CA MET A 21 28.72 16.74 1.86
C MET A 21 27.45 16.45 1.09
N THR A 22 27.02 15.19 1.12
CA THR A 22 25.88 14.77 0.31
C THR A 22 24.64 15.47 0.86
N ASN A 23 23.98 16.27 0.02
CA ASN A 23 22.77 16.99 0.37
C ASN A 23 21.77 16.05 1.09
N PRO A 24 21.36 16.33 2.35
CA PRO A 24 20.49 15.46 3.12
C PRO A 24 19.17 15.12 2.40
N ALA A 25 18.59 16.07 1.66
CA ALA A 25 17.36 15.85 0.90
C ALA A 25 17.59 14.87 -0.26
N SER A 26 18.77 14.93 -0.90
CA SER A 26 19.19 13.95 -1.91
C SER A 26 19.29 12.55 -1.30
N GLN A 27 19.87 12.43 -0.11
CA GLN A 27 20.00 11.14 0.57
C GLN A 27 18.65 10.57 1.00
N GLN A 28 17.71 11.39 1.45
CA GLN A 28 16.35 10.94 1.76
C GLN A 28 15.71 10.26 0.54
N VAL A 29 15.76 10.88 -0.63
CA VAL A 29 15.17 10.27 -1.83
C VAL A 29 15.92 9.00 -2.25
N VAL A 30 17.23 8.94 -2.08
CA VAL A 30 18.00 7.70 -2.34
C VAL A 30 17.53 6.55 -1.46
N VAL A 31 17.37 6.80 -0.16
CA VAL A 31 16.84 5.79 0.78
C VAL A 31 15.42 5.40 0.39
N PHE A 32 14.58 6.37 0.02
CA PHE A 32 13.24 6.10 -0.49
C PHE A 32 13.27 5.18 -1.72
N SER A 33 14.09 5.46 -2.74
CA SER A 33 14.22 4.59 -3.92
C SER A 33 14.57 3.16 -3.55
N VAL A 34 15.48 2.96 -2.59
CA VAL A 34 15.86 1.63 -2.10
C VAL A 34 14.69 0.95 -1.40
N LEU A 35 14.06 1.61 -0.43
CA LEU A 35 12.92 1.07 0.30
C LEU A 35 11.74 0.76 -0.64
N TRP A 36 11.51 1.63 -1.64
CA TRP A 36 10.46 1.47 -2.64
C TRP A 36 10.70 0.26 -3.54
N SER A 37 11.94 0.03 -3.96
CA SER A 37 12.31 -1.19 -4.69
C SER A 37 12.16 -2.44 -3.83
N VAL A 38 12.58 -2.40 -2.56
CA VAL A 38 12.37 -3.51 -1.62
C VAL A 38 10.87 -3.81 -1.44
N ALA A 39 10.02 -2.79 -1.38
CA ALA A 39 8.57 -2.96 -1.29
C ALA A 39 7.97 -3.65 -2.53
N HIS A 40 8.42 -3.30 -3.74
CA HIS A 40 7.99 -3.99 -4.97
C HIS A 40 8.41 -5.46 -4.95
N LEU A 41 9.63 -5.74 -4.51
CA LEU A 41 10.14 -7.09 -4.45
C LEU A 41 9.42 -7.92 -3.38
N ALA A 42 9.08 -7.33 -2.23
CA ALA A 42 8.27 -7.96 -1.20
C ALA A 42 6.87 -8.33 -1.71
N HIS A 43 6.23 -7.43 -2.48
CA HIS A 43 4.97 -7.72 -3.14
C HIS A 43 5.09 -8.89 -4.14
N LEU A 44 6.11 -8.87 -5.00
CA LEU A 44 6.38 -9.96 -5.94
C LEU A 44 6.60 -11.28 -5.22
N LEU A 45 7.41 -11.31 -4.16
CA LEU A 45 7.67 -12.53 -3.41
C LEU A 45 6.38 -13.16 -2.88
N ARG A 46 5.43 -12.35 -2.41
CA ARG A 46 4.18 -12.84 -1.84
C ARG A 46 3.11 -13.23 -2.88
N LYS A 47 3.03 -12.51 -4.00
CA LYS A 47 1.86 -12.52 -4.91
C LYS A 47 2.19 -12.72 -6.38
N ALA A 48 3.47 -12.86 -6.75
CA ALA A 48 3.84 -13.03 -8.15
C ALA A 48 3.32 -14.34 -8.72
N ASP A 49 2.94 -14.26 -9.99
CA ASP A 49 2.74 -15.41 -10.86
C ASP A 49 4.01 -15.54 -11.73
N PRO A 50 4.87 -16.56 -11.52
CA PRO A 50 6.09 -16.74 -12.29
C PRO A 50 5.86 -16.91 -13.79
N GLY A 51 4.65 -17.29 -14.22
CA GLY A 51 4.29 -17.39 -15.64
C GLY A 51 4.11 -16.03 -16.33
N SER A 52 4.00 -14.93 -15.57
CA SER A 52 3.79 -13.60 -16.12
C SER A 52 5.11 -12.92 -16.49
N VAL A 53 5.30 -12.53 -17.76
CA VAL A 53 6.46 -11.73 -18.21
C VAL A 53 6.62 -10.43 -17.42
N PHE A 54 5.51 -9.81 -17.01
CA PHE A 54 5.51 -8.55 -16.27
C PHE A 54 6.09 -8.68 -14.86
N VAL A 55 5.99 -9.86 -14.23
CA VAL A 55 6.65 -10.14 -12.94
C VAL A 55 8.17 -10.04 -13.09
N TRP A 56 8.72 -10.66 -14.14
CA TRP A 56 10.16 -10.64 -14.41
C TRP A 56 10.66 -9.25 -14.78
N LEU A 57 9.92 -8.53 -15.62
CA LEU A 57 10.24 -7.14 -15.94
C LEU A 57 10.24 -6.26 -14.68
N LEU A 58 9.27 -6.46 -13.79
CA LEU A 58 9.17 -5.69 -12.55
C LEU A 58 10.32 -6.03 -11.58
N LEU A 59 10.68 -7.31 -11.46
CA LEU A 59 11.84 -7.78 -10.71
C LEU A 59 13.12 -7.12 -11.22
N ILE A 60 13.38 -7.20 -12.53
CA ILE A 60 14.58 -6.61 -13.16
C ILE A 60 14.61 -5.10 -12.90
N ALA A 61 13.49 -4.40 -13.07
CA ALA A 61 13.43 -2.96 -12.85
C ALA A 61 13.75 -2.57 -11.40
N ALA A 62 13.23 -3.32 -10.42
CA ALA A 62 13.54 -3.10 -9.01
C ALA A 62 15.03 -3.34 -8.71
N ILE A 63 15.62 -4.39 -9.27
CA ILE A 63 17.07 -4.67 -9.14
C ILE A 63 17.91 -3.56 -9.78
N LEU A 64 17.51 -3.05 -10.94
CA LEU A 64 18.20 -1.96 -11.61
C LEU A 64 18.18 -0.68 -10.76
N VAL A 65 17.05 -0.35 -10.13
CA VAL A 65 16.97 0.76 -9.17
C VAL A 65 17.91 0.52 -7.99
N LEU A 66 17.92 -0.67 -7.40
CA LEU A 66 18.84 -1.01 -6.31
C LEU A 66 20.32 -0.87 -6.70
N GLY A 67 20.68 -1.17 -7.94
CA GLY A 67 22.04 -0.99 -8.46
C GLY A 67 22.46 0.48 -8.65
N ASN A 68 21.50 1.40 -8.82
CA ASN A 68 21.73 2.84 -8.83
C ASN A 68 20.48 3.62 -8.38
N PRO A 69 20.24 3.76 -7.05
CA PRO A 69 19.01 4.35 -6.52
C PRO A 69 18.91 5.87 -6.72
N ARG A 70 19.99 6.48 -7.23
CA ARG A 70 20.03 7.88 -7.73
C ARG A 70 19.57 8.01 -9.18
N SER A 71 19.21 6.93 -9.87
CA SER A 71 18.78 7.03 -11.26
C SER A 71 17.27 7.24 -11.33
N ARG A 72 16.85 8.47 -11.65
CA ARG A 72 15.45 8.79 -11.93
C ARG A 72 14.87 7.96 -13.07
N LEU A 73 15.65 7.70 -14.12
CA LEU A 73 15.19 6.92 -15.26
C LEU A 73 14.87 5.48 -14.85
N ARG A 74 15.73 4.85 -14.03
CA ARG A 74 15.45 3.49 -13.52
C ARG A 74 14.22 3.46 -12.61
N LEU A 75 14.06 4.48 -11.77
CA LEU A 75 12.87 4.61 -10.93
C LEU A 75 11.61 4.85 -11.77
N GLY A 76 11.69 5.66 -12.83
CA GLY A 76 10.62 5.86 -13.80
C GLY A 76 10.28 4.58 -14.57
N MET A 77 11.27 3.78 -14.95
CA MET A 77 11.07 2.48 -15.59
C MET A 77 10.37 1.49 -14.64
N LEU A 78 10.80 1.41 -13.37
CA LEU A 78 10.10 0.64 -12.33
C LEU A 78 8.65 1.09 -12.21
N ALA A 79 8.41 2.40 -12.14
CA ALA A 79 7.06 2.97 -12.06
C ALA A 79 6.19 2.63 -13.28
N GLY A 80 6.72 2.77 -14.49
CA GLY A 80 6.01 2.43 -15.73
C GLY A 80 5.66 0.95 -15.83
N ILE A 81 6.63 0.06 -15.54
CA ILE A 81 6.41 -1.39 -15.58
C ILE A 81 5.40 -1.80 -14.50
N GLN A 82 5.45 -1.23 -13.29
CA GLN A 82 4.48 -1.55 -12.24
C GLN A 82 3.07 -1.11 -12.63
N LEU A 83 2.89 0.03 -13.31
CA LEU A 83 1.57 0.45 -13.78
C LEU A 83 1.01 -0.48 -14.85
N VAL A 84 1.85 -0.96 -15.77
CA VAL A 84 1.46 -1.98 -16.75
C VAL A 84 1.08 -3.28 -16.04
N TYR A 85 1.89 -3.72 -15.08
CA TYR A 85 1.59 -4.91 -14.28
C TYR A 85 0.27 -4.75 -13.51
N LEU A 86 0.05 -3.60 -12.86
CA LEU A 86 -1.19 -3.28 -12.16
C LEU A 86 -2.39 -3.37 -13.11
N PHE A 87 -2.28 -2.80 -14.31
CA PHE A 87 -3.35 -2.86 -15.32
C PHE A 87 -3.73 -4.31 -15.67
N THR A 88 -2.78 -5.25 -15.70
CA THR A 88 -3.09 -6.67 -15.93
C THR A 88 -3.84 -7.34 -14.78
N LYS A 89 -3.75 -6.78 -13.57
CA LYS A 89 -4.40 -7.30 -12.34
C LYS A 89 -5.73 -6.62 -12.05
N LEU A 90 -6.04 -5.50 -12.69
CA LEU A 90 -7.34 -4.85 -12.56
C LEU A 90 -8.47 -5.72 -13.17
N PRO A 91 -9.69 -5.71 -12.59
CA PRO A 91 -10.16 -4.80 -11.54
C PRO A 91 -9.97 -5.31 -10.10
N VAL A 92 -9.61 -6.58 -9.91
CA VAL A 92 -9.51 -7.20 -8.58
C VAL A 92 -8.05 -7.25 -8.14
N THR A 93 -7.65 -6.26 -7.35
CA THR A 93 -6.29 -6.16 -6.82
C THR A 93 -6.28 -5.64 -5.39
N ASP A 94 -5.19 -5.89 -4.68
CA ASP A 94 -5.01 -5.44 -3.31
C ASP A 94 -4.93 -3.90 -3.24
N ASN A 95 -5.41 -3.30 -2.15
CA ASN A 95 -5.44 -1.85 -2.02
C ASN A 95 -4.04 -1.21 -2.10
N HIS A 96 -3.01 -1.88 -1.58
CA HIS A 96 -1.64 -1.36 -1.67
C HIS A 96 -1.11 -1.33 -3.10
N MET A 97 -1.56 -2.20 -3.99
CA MET A 97 -1.20 -2.14 -5.41
C MET A 97 -1.76 -0.90 -6.09
N ILE A 98 -2.97 -0.46 -5.72
CA ILE A 98 -3.53 0.82 -6.17
C ILE A 98 -2.72 1.99 -5.60
N ILE A 99 -2.37 1.96 -4.30
CA ILE A 99 -1.51 2.99 -3.68
C ILE A 99 -0.16 3.08 -4.41
N MET A 100 0.49 1.94 -4.67
CA MET A 100 1.74 1.87 -5.44
C MET A 100 1.56 2.45 -6.84
N GLY A 101 0.43 2.17 -7.51
CA GLY A 101 0.09 2.77 -8.79
C GLY A 101 0.01 4.29 -8.73
N PHE A 102 -0.70 4.86 -7.76
CA PHE A 102 -0.77 6.32 -7.60
C PHE A 102 0.58 6.94 -7.27
N VAL A 103 1.41 6.31 -6.44
CA VAL A 103 2.78 6.77 -6.15
C VAL A 103 3.62 6.75 -7.43
N ASN A 104 3.57 5.66 -8.19
CA ASN A 104 4.31 5.49 -9.44
C ASN A 104 3.84 6.44 -10.54
N LEU A 105 2.56 6.80 -10.58
CA LEU A 105 2.04 7.85 -11.46
C LEU A 105 2.69 9.21 -11.13
N GLY A 106 2.84 9.56 -9.85
CA GLY A 106 3.55 10.76 -9.43
C GLY A 106 5.05 10.74 -9.78
N VAL A 107 5.69 9.58 -9.66
CA VAL A 107 7.07 9.38 -10.12
C VAL A 107 7.17 9.61 -11.63
N LEU A 108 6.25 9.09 -12.43
CA LEU A 108 6.24 9.31 -13.88
C LEU A 108 6.00 10.76 -14.25
N VAL A 109 5.06 11.46 -13.59
CA VAL A 109 4.90 12.91 -13.76
C VAL A 109 6.22 13.64 -13.49
N ALA A 110 6.94 13.25 -12.43
CA ALA A 110 8.23 13.84 -12.10
C ALA A 110 9.32 13.59 -13.16
N VAL A 111 9.32 12.40 -13.77
CA VAL A 111 10.31 11.99 -14.78
C VAL A 111 9.99 12.60 -16.15
N LEU A 112 8.73 12.57 -16.57
CA LEU A 112 8.28 12.99 -17.91
C LEU A 112 8.10 14.50 -18.01
N MET A 113 7.60 15.14 -16.95
CA MET A 113 7.30 16.58 -16.93
C MET A 113 8.32 17.38 -16.11
N GLY A 114 9.38 16.72 -15.62
CA GLY A 114 10.52 17.37 -14.98
C GLY A 114 11.41 18.05 -16.03
N GLY A 115 11.53 19.38 -15.99
CA GLY A 115 12.42 20.10 -16.91
C GLY A 115 13.90 19.69 -16.79
N ARG A 116 14.74 20.08 -17.77
CA ARG A 116 16.17 19.71 -17.85
C ARG A 116 16.96 19.95 -16.55
N ARG A 117 16.77 21.10 -15.90
CA ARG A 117 17.41 21.41 -14.59
C ARG A 117 17.05 20.42 -13.48
N ALA A 118 15.85 19.85 -13.52
CA ALA A 118 15.52 18.77 -12.62
C ALA A 118 16.35 17.53 -13.00
N ALA A 119 16.39 17.14 -14.27
CA ALA A 119 17.10 15.95 -14.75
C ALA A 119 18.56 15.89 -14.25
N ASP A 120 19.25 17.03 -14.23
CA ASP A 120 20.66 17.14 -13.81
C ASP A 120 20.91 16.78 -12.33
N SER A 121 19.92 16.99 -11.46
CA SER A 121 20.06 16.67 -10.03
C SER A 121 19.98 15.19 -9.70
N GLY A 122 19.51 14.34 -10.61
CA GLY A 122 19.39 12.88 -10.42
C GLY A 122 18.39 12.44 -9.32
N VAL A 123 17.69 13.35 -8.63
CA VAL A 123 16.88 13.02 -7.44
C VAL A 123 15.45 13.48 -7.61
N LEU A 124 14.41 12.70 -7.25
CA LEU A 124 13.01 13.16 -7.34
C LEU A 124 12.81 14.60 -6.82
N PRO A 125 12.09 15.47 -7.56
CA PRO A 125 11.84 16.84 -7.13
C PRO A 125 10.97 16.87 -5.87
N GLY A 126 11.10 17.94 -5.07
CA GLY A 126 10.34 18.09 -3.82
C GLY A 126 8.81 18.01 -4.01
N ALA A 127 8.29 18.46 -5.17
CA ALA A 127 6.88 18.33 -5.52
C ALA A 127 6.42 16.87 -5.65
N ALA A 128 7.26 15.98 -6.18
CA ALA A 128 6.95 14.54 -6.24
C ALA A 128 6.90 13.94 -4.84
N VAL A 129 7.85 14.29 -3.97
CA VAL A 129 7.86 13.83 -2.57
C VAL A 129 6.62 14.32 -1.82
N ALA A 130 6.24 15.58 -2.03
CA ALA A 130 5.03 16.17 -1.47
C ALA A 130 3.76 15.41 -1.94
N TYR A 131 3.64 15.14 -3.24
CA TYR A 131 2.56 14.32 -3.80
C TYR A 131 2.52 12.92 -3.19
N ILE A 132 3.65 12.23 -3.06
CA ILE A 132 3.71 10.87 -2.48
C ILE A 132 3.21 10.88 -1.01
N ARG A 133 3.59 11.88 -0.23
CA ARG A 133 3.05 12.07 1.13
C ARG A 133 1.53 12.27 1.11
N LEU A 134 1.04 13.11 0.20
CA LEU A 134 -0.39 13.37 0.06
C LEU A 134 -1.16 12.11 -0.32
N THR A 135 -0.61 11.26 -1.22
CA THR A 135 -1.21 9.97 -1.59
C THR A 135 -1.45 9.10 -0.36
N ILE A 136 -0.46 9.01 0.55
CA ILE A 136 -0.62 8.25 1.79
C ILE A 136 -1.67 8.87 2.71
N VAL A 137 -1.65 10.18 2.91
CA VAL A 137 -2.63 10.84 3.79
C VAL A 137 -4.05 10.63 3.29
N ILE A 138 -4.28 10.74 1.97
CA ILE A 138 -5.61 10.52 1.37
C ILE A 138 -6.01 9.05 1.50
N ALA A 139 -5.13 8.10 1.15
CA ALA A 139 -5.44 6.68 1.24
C ALA A 139 -5.72 6.23 2.69
N TYR A 140 -4.91 6.68 3.66
CA TYR A 140 -5.15 6.40 5.09
C TYR A 140 -6.39 7.09 5.61
N GLY A 141 -6.60 8.36 5.25
CA GLY A 141 -7.81 9.09 5.61
C GLY A 141 -9.05 8.38 5.10
N ALA A 142 -9.04 7.91 3.85
CA ALA A 142 -10.14 7.15 3.27
C ALA A 142 -10.39 5.82 4.00
N ALA A 143 -9.33 5.07 4.33
CA ALA A 143 -9.45 3.82 5.09
C ALA A 143 -10.01 4.05 6.50
N ALA A 144 -9.53 5.08 7.20
CA ALA A 144 -9.97 5.47 8.53
C ALA A 144 -11.42 5.95 8.54
N LEU A 145 -11.79 6.81 7.58
CA LEU A 145 -13.17 7.29 7.43
C LEU A 145 -14.11 6.13 7.12
N ALA A 146 -13.73 5.21 6.23
CA ALA A 146 -14.56 4.07 5.89
C ALA A 146 -14.94 3.21 7.11
N LYS A 147 -14.11 3.17 8.17
CA LYS A 147 -14.40 2.47 9.43
C LYS A 147 -15.42 3.19 10.32
N LEU A 148 -15.79 4.43 10.02
CA LEU A 148 -16.83 5.17 10.74
C LEU A 148 -18.24 4.77 10.27
N ASN A 149 -18.61 3.51 10.48
CA ASN A 149 -19.91 2.95 10.13
C ASN A 149 -20.43 2.03 11.23
N HIS A 150 -21.74 1.76 11.23
CA HIS A 150 -22.39 0.94 12.25
C HIS A 150 -21.81 -0.48 12.36
N GLY A 151 -21.49 -1.13 11.24
CA GLY A 151 -20.96 -2.50 11.25
C GLY A 151 -19.57 -2.61 11.85
N PHE A 152 -18.74 -1.57 11.76
CA PHE A 152 -17.40 -1.59 12.33
C PHE A 152 -17.40 -1.56 13.86
N PHE A 153 -18.37 -0.86 14.45
CA PHE A 153 -18.52 -0.75 15.91
C PHE A 153 -19.43 -1.81 16.53
N ASP A 154 -20.01 -2.70 15.72
CA ASP A 154 -20.68 -3.90 16.19
C ASP A 154 -19.63 -4.99 16.44
N VAL A 155 -19.44 -5.38 17.70
CA VAL A 155 -18.41 -6.35 18.11
C VAL A 155 -18.54 -7.69 17.38
N VAL A 156 -19.78 -8.11 17.06
CA VAL A 156 -20.05 -9.40 16.42
C VAL A 156 -19.64 -9.39 14.95
N GLU A 157 -19.81 -8.27 14.27
CA GLU A 157 -19.55 -8.14 12.84
C GLU A 157 -18.22 -7.45 12.51
N SER A 158 -17.58 -6.80 13.49
CA SER A 158 -16.44 -5.92 13.29
C SER A 158 -15.23 -6.63 12.67
N CYS A 159 -14.69 -6.05 11.59
CA CYS A 159 -13.43 -6.57 11.03
C CYS A 159 -12.26 -6.38 11.99
N ALA A 160 -12.31 -5.39 12.89
CA ALA A 160 -11.27 -5.21 13.89
C ALA A 160 -11.16 -6.44 14.80
N VAL A 161 -12.30 -6.95 15.26
CA VAL A 161 -12.39 -8.14 16.12
C VAL A 161 -11.98 -9.38 15.34
N SER A 162 -12.54 -9.59 14.14
CA SER A 162 -12.18 -10.73 13.28
C SER A 162 -10.68 -10.77 12.93
N MET A 163 -10.08 -9.64 12.56
CA MET A 163 -8.64 -9.57 12.27
C MET A 163 -7.78 -9.80 13.50
N PHE A 164 -8.23 -9.37 14.68
CA PHE A 164 -7.51 -9.62 15.92
C PHE A 164 -7.40 -11.13 16.18
N TYR A 165 -8.53 -11.85 16.07
CA TYR A 165 -8.53 -13.30 16.21
C TYR A 165 -7.63 -13.99 15.17
N ASP A 166 -7.68 -13.58 13.91
CA ASP A 166 -6.79 -14.09 12.85
C ASP A 166 -5.31 -13.82 13.14
N ALA A 167 -4.99 -12.72 13.82
CA ALA A 167 -3.62 -12.40 14.21
C ALA A 167 -3.13 -13.21 15.41
N THR A 168 -4.00 -13.46 16.38
CA THR A 168 -3.64 -14.24 17.57
C THR A 168 -3.67 -15.75 17.33
N ALA A 169 -4.43 -16.24 16.35
CA ALA A 169 -4.55 -17.67 16.03
C ALA A 169 -3.21 -18.34 15.68
N VAL A 170 -2.18 -17.56 15.32
CA VAL A 170 -0.85 -18.09 14.97
C VAL A 170 -0.01 -18.40 16.22
N LEU A 171 -0.33 -17.76 17.34
CA LEU A 171 0.25 -18.08 18.64
C LEU A 171 -0.37 -19.38 19.22
N ASP A 172 -1.37 -19.93 18.53
CA ASP A 172 -2.30 -20.95 19.02
C ASP A 172 -1.93 -22.40 18.65
N GLY A 173 -0.65 -22.77 18.79
CA GLY A 173 -0.33 -24.19 18.97
C GLY A 173 -0.78 -24.72 20.34
N ARG A 174 -1.10 -23.81 21.29
CA ARG A 174 -1.32 -24.11 22.73
C ARG A 174 -2.22 -23.10 23.45
N VAL A 175 -2.72 -22.07 22.77
CA VAL A 175 -3.42 -20.95 23.41
C VAL A 175 -4.62 -20.64 22.54
N ARG A 176 -5.65 -21.51 22.57
CA ARG A 176 -7.01 -21.05 22.28
C ARG A 176 -7.11 -19.92 23.24
N VAL A 177 -7.00 -18.64 22.84
CA VAL A 177 -6.93 -17.53 23.80
C VAL A 177 -8.27 -17.59 24.52
N PRO A 178 -8.36 -18.30 25.66
CA PRO A 178 -9.64 -18.70 26.16
C PRO A 178 -9.99 -17.49 27.01
N ASP A 179 -10.92 -16.71 26.52
CA ASP A 179 -11.41 -15.51 27.19
C ASP A 179 -10.43 -14.32 27.08
N ILE A 180 -10.28 -13.78 25.86
CA ILE A 180 -10.02 -12.34 25.78
C ILE A 180 -11.14 -11.68 26.58
N PRO A 181 -10.83 -10.85 27.59
CA PRO A 181 -11.86 -10.16 28.35
C PRO A 181 -12.80 -9.44 27.38
N GLN A 182 -14.11 -9.63 27.52
CA GLN A 182 -15.13 -9.00 26.67
C GLN A 182 -14.92 -7.47 26.56
N ALA A 183 -14.36 -6.86 27.61
CA ALA A 183 -13.98 -5.44 27.60
C ALA A 183 -12.91 -5.10 26.54
N ILE A 184 -11.92 -5.97 26.31
CA ILE A 184 -10.91 -5.77 25.26
C ILE A 184 -11.57 -5.92 23.89
N GLU A 185 -12.37 -6.97 23.70
CA GLU A 185 -13.09 -7.22 22.44
C GLU A 185 -14.00 -6.04 22.06
N ALA A 186 -14.77 -5.53 23.03
CA ALA A 186 -15.61 -4.35 22.89
C ALA A 186 -14.82 -3.06 22.62
N ALA A 187 -13.58 -2.96 23.12
CA ALA A 187 -12.73 -1.80 22.90
C ALA A 187 -12.01 -1.82 21.55
N LEU A 188 -11.79 -2.99 20.92
CA LEU A 188 -11.00 -3.15 19.70
C LEU A 188 -11.46 -2.23 18.54
N PRO A 189 -12.76 -2.17 18.19
CA PRO A 189 -13.24 -1.26 17.15
C PRO A 189 -12.85 0.20 17.40
N PHE A 190 -13.01 0.68 18.64
CA PHE A 190 -12.72 2.06 19.01
C PHE A 190 -11.21 2.35 18.99
N VAL A 191 -10.39 1.43 19.49
CA VAL A 191 -8.93 1.57 19.49
C VAL A 191 -8.40 1.60 18.06
N ILE A 192 -8.88 0.69 17.19
CA ILE A 192 -8.42 0.60 15.81
C ILE A 192 -8.90 1.79 14.99
N ALA A 193 -10.20 2.13 15.03
CA ALA A 193 -10.71 3.31 14.34
C ALA A 193 -10.03 4.59 14.83
N GLY A 194 -9.88 4.76 16.15
CA GLY A 194 -9.21 5.91 16.75
C GLY A 194 -7.75 6.02 16.33
N THR A 195 -7.02 4.90 16.30
CA THR A 195 -5.62 4.87 15.83
C THR A 195 -5.52 5.24 14.35
N GLU A 196 -6.38 4.67 13.50
CA GLU A 196 -6.38 4.98 12.07
C GLU A 196 -6.78 6.42 11.76
N LEU A 197 -7.68 7.04 12.54
CA LEU A 197 -8.02 8.46 12.41
C LEU A 197 -6.90 9.37 12.91
N LEU A 198 -6.19 8.96 13.96
CA LEU A 198 -5.09 9.73 14.53
C LEU A 198 -3.89 9.80 13.58
N ILE A 199 -3.56 8.72 12.88
CA ILE A 199 -2.43 8.62 11.95
C ILE A 199 -2.39 9.77 10.92
N PRO A 200 -3.41 10.01 10.06
CA PRO A 200 -3.37 11.05 9.05
C PRO A 200 -3.26 12.45 9.69
N VAL A 201 -3.88 12.68 10.84
CA VAL A 201 -3.76 13.94 11.60
C VAL A 201 -2.31 14.18 12.05
N LEU A 202 -1.68 13.16 12.66
CA LEU A 202 -0.28 13.24 13.10
C LEU A 202 0.69 13.44 11.93
N LEU A 203 0.40 12.87 10.76
CA LEU A 203 1.23 13.01 9.57
C LEU A 203 1.04 14.36 8.86
N LEU A 204 -0.17 14.93 8.90
CA LEU A 204 -0.47 16.26 8.35
C LEU A 204 0.31 17.36 9.09
N ILE A 205 0.27 17.34 10.42
CA ILE A 205 0.88 18.36 11.28
C ILE A 205 2.41 18.14 11.32
N PRO A 206 3.23 19.07 10.79
CA PRO A 206 4.68 18.85 10.66
C PRO A 206 5.41 18.57 11.98
N ALA A 207 4.90 19.09 13.09
CA ALA A 207 5.50 18.91 14.41
C ALA A 207 5.32 17.49 14.97
N THR A 208 4.27 16.78 14.56
CA THR A 208 3.91 15.46 15.10
C THR A 208 4.32 14.30 14.19
N ARG A 209 4.85 14.58 12.99
CA ARG A 209 5.15 13.55 11.98
C ARG A 209 6.02 12.41 12.47
N ALA A 210 7.08 12.69 13.22
CA ALA A 210 7.95 11.62 13.74
C ALA A 210 7.18 10.68 14.68
N PHE A 211 6.31 11.23 15.53
CA PHE A 211 5.42 10.43 16.36
C PHE A 211 4.39 9.67 15.51
N GLY A 212 3.79 10.31 14.51
CA GLY A 212 2.89 9.67 13.55
C GLY A 212 3.53 8.48 12.84
N VAL A 213 4.78 8.61 12.36
CA VAL A 213 5.54 7.49 11.79
C VAL A 213 5.71 6.36 12.81
N GLY A 214 6.01 6.68 14.07
CA GLY A 214 6.10 5.68 15.14
C GLY A 214 4.80 4.91 15.37
N VAL A 215 3.67 5.62 15.46
CA VAL A 215 2.33 5.03 15.62
C VAL A 215 2.01 4.11 14.43
N VAL A 216 2.22 4.58 13.19
CA VAL A 216 2.01 3.78 11.99
C VAL A 216 2.85 2.50 12.01
N VAL A 217 4.14 2.62 12.34
CA VAL A 217 5.05 1.47 12.35
C VAL A 217 4.61 0.42 13.37
N LEU A 218 4.29 0.84 14.60
CA LEU A 218 3.86 -0.08 15.65
C LEU A 218 2.53 -0.75 15.31
N PHE A 219 1.55 0.02 14.83
CA PHE A 219 0.25 -0.50 14.42
C PHE A 219 0.39 -1.56 13.32
N HIS A 220 1.17 -1.29 12.28
CA HIS A 220 1.35 -2.21 11.17
C HIS A 220 2.24 -3.41 11.47
N LEU A 221 3.24 -3.27 12.36
CA LEU A 221 3.95 -4.44 12.89
C LEU A 221 3.01 -5.37 13.64
N GLY A 222 2.10 -4.84 14.46
CA GLY A 222 1.07 -5.61 15.15
C GLY A 222 0.18 -6.41 14.19
N MET A 223 -0.38 -5.74 13.16
CA MET A 223 -1.19 -6.42 12.14
C MET A 223 -0.39 -7.45 11.32
N SER A 224 0.92 -7.25 11.18
CA SER A 224 1.79 -8.14 10.40
C SER A 224 2.24 -9.38 11.16
N LEU A 225 1.86 -9.53 12.44
CA LEU A 225 2.12 -10.74 13.22
C LEU A 225 1.35 -11.96 12.70
N SER A 226 0.27 -11.75 11.94
CA SER A 226 -0.52 -12.82 11.32
C SER A 226 0.08 -13.29 9.98
N PRO A 227 0.66 -14.51 9.90
CA PRO A 227 1.09 -15.11 8.63
C PRO A 227 -0.02 -15.40 7.62
N SER A 228 -1.29 -15.47 8.03
CA SER A 228 -2.42 -15.59 7.11
C SER A 228 -2.82 -14.24 6.50
N SER A 229 -2.61 -13.13 7.23
CA SER A 229 -2.97 -11.80 6.74
C SER A 229 -2.18 -11.37 5.49
N THR A 230 -2.81 -10.55 4.66
CA THR A 230 -2.19 -9.75 3.58
C THR A 230 -1.52 -8.49 4.09
N ALA A 231 -1.31 -8.34 5.40
CA ALA A 231 -0.79 -7.11 5.95
C ALA A 231 0.72 -6.94 5.74
N ILE A 232 1.50 -8.02 5.63
CA ILE A 232 2.97 -7.93 5.67
C ILE A 232 3.59 -7.21 4.45
N ASP A 233 3.12 -7.50 3.23
CA ASP A 233 3.62 -6.81 2.03
C ASP A 233 3.12 -5.37 1.97
N PHE A 234 1.87 -5.12 2.39
CA PHE A 234 1.37 -3.76 2.60
C PHE A 234 2.22 -2.98 3.62
N THR A 235 2.63 -3.61 4.72
CA THR A 235 3.47 -2.98 5.76
C THR A 235 4.82 -2.54 5.22
N ILE A 236 5.48 -3.34 4.37
CA ILE A 236 6.75 -2.97 3.75
C ILE A 236 6.56 -1.80 2.76
N VAL A 237 5.49 -1.82 1.96
CA VAL A 237 5.09 -0.70 1.09
C VAL A 237 4.87 0.57 1.90
N LEU A 238 4.12 0.46 2.99
CA LEU A 238 3.82 1.57 3.87
C LEU A 238 5.09 2.16 4.51
N PHE A 239 6.00 1.31 5.00
CA PHE A 239 7.24 1.76 5.64
C PHE A 239 8.13 2.56 4.69
N ALA A 240 8.20 2.16 3.42
CA ALA A 240 8.86 2.94 2.39
C ALA A 240 8.24 4.33 2.22
N LEU A 241 6.91 4.44 2.32
CA LEU A 241 6.18 5.69 2.11
C LEU A 241 6.20 6.60 3.35
N VAL A 242 5.97 6.06 4.56
CA VAL A 242 5.98 6.85 5.80
C VAL A 242 7.38 7.36 6.16
N PHE A 243 8.44 6.70 5.69
CA PHE A 243 9.80 7.22 5.78
C PHE A 243 9.93 8.65 5.22
N LEU A 244 9.18 8.99 4.16
CA LEU A 244 9.22 10.34 3.59
C LEU A 244 8.67 11.40 4.54
N PHE A 245 7.93 11.06 5.60
CA PHE A 245 7.47 12.03 6.60
C PHE A 245 8.54 12.38 7.64
N LEU A 246 9.64 11.63 7.69
CA LEU A 246 10.78 11.97 8.53
C LEU A 246 11.60 13.13 7.92
N PRO A 247 12.34 13.89 8.75
CA PRO A 247 13.28 14.92 8.29
C PRO A 247 14.37 14.37 7.36
N ALA A 248 14.92 15.23 6.49
CA ALA A 248 16.01 14.87 5.59
C ALA A 248 17.26 14.24 6.28
N PRO A 249 17.67 14.66 7.50
CA PRO A 249 18.73 13.98 8.25
C PRO A 249 18.48 12.49 8.50
N ALA A 250 17.23 12.02 8.51
CA ALA A 250 16.91 10.60 8.65
C ALA A 250 17.49 9.76 7.51
N GLY A 251 17.53 10.29 6.28
CA GLY A 251 18.14 9.60 5.15
C GLY A 251 19.65 9.41 5.32
N VAL A 252 20.33 10.43 5.86
CA VAL A 252 21.76 10.35 6.17
C VAL A 252 22.01 9.32 7.27
N HIS A 253 21.20 9.36 8.34
CA HIS A 253 21.29 8.45 9.48
C HIS A 253 21.09 6.98 9.06
N LEU A 254 20.03 6.68 8.31
CA LEU A 254 19.75 5.32 7.85
C LEU A 254 20.82 4.81 6.89
N THR A 255 21.33 5.66 5.99
CA THR A 255 22.44 5.30 5.11
C THR A 255 23.69 4.95 5.93
N GLY A 256 24.02 5.76 6.94
CA GLY A 256 25.16 5.52 7.83
C GLY A 256 25.04 4.22 8.63
N ARG A 257 23.85 3.95 9.19
CA ARG A 257 23.54 2.70 9.91
C ARG A 257 23.64 1.48 9.00
N ALA A 258 23.01 1.53 7.82
CA ALA A 258 23.06 0.42 6.86
C ALA A 258 24.50 0.11 6.41
N LEU A 259 25.29 1.15 6.12
CA LEU A 259 26.71 0.99 5.80
C LEU A 259 27.55 0.49 6.98
N GLY A 260 27.19 0.84 8.21
CA GLY A 260 27.88 0.39 9.42
C GLY A 260 27.66 -1.09 9.75
N LEU A 261 26.57 -1.69 9.27
CA LEU A 261 26.28 -3.13 9.42
C LEU A 261 27.00 -4.00 8.38
N LEU A 262 27.53 -3.39 7.31
CA LEU A 262 28.24 -4.10 6.27
C LEU A 262 29.71 -4.34 6.66
N PRO A 263 30.27 -5.54 6.40
CA PRO A 263 31.70 -5.80 6.56
C PRO A 263 32.52 -4.73 5.82
N GLN A 264 33.61 -4.24 6.44
CA GLN A 264 34.46 -3.17 5.87
C GLN A 264 34.99 -3.49 4.45
N ARG A 265 35.04 -4.78 4.06
CA ARG A 265 35.40 -5.21 2.70
C ARG A 265 34.33 -4.84 1.66
N LEU A 266 33.05 -4.88 2.02
CA LEU A 266 31.92 -4.51 1.17
C LEU A 266 31.72 -2.99 1.12
N THR A 267 32.09 -2.26 2.18
CA THR A 267 31.98 -0.78 2.22
C THR A 267 32.98 -0.06 1.32
N ARG A 268 34.05 -0.75 0.86
CA ARG A 268 34.95 -0.24 -0.20
C ARG A 268 34.24 -0.04 -1.54
N ILE A 269 33.09 -0.69 -1.76
CA ILE A 269 32.22 -0.43 -2.91
C ILE A 269 31.45 0.86 -2.63
N LYS A 270 31.95 1.99 -3.16
CA LYS A 270 31.33 3.32 -2.98
C LYS A 270 29.84 3.31 -3.40
N GLY A 271 28.95 3.73 -2.47
CA GLY A 271 27.53 4.03 -2.73
C GLY A 271 26.53 3.08 -2.07
N ALA A 272 25.24 3.21 -2.42
CA ALA A 272 24.13 2.38 -1.89
C ALA A 272 24.04 0.97 -2.54
N ARG A 273 25.06 0.59 -3.32
CA ARG A 273 25.19 -0.72 -3.99
C ARG A 273 25.15 -1.95 -3.06
N PRO A 274 25.71 -1.93 -1.83
CA PRO A 274 25.70 -3.11 -0.99
C PRO A 274 24.30 -3.40 -0.38
N MET A 275 23.45 -2.39 -0.18
CA MET A 275 22.05 -2.62 0.19
C MET A 275 21.26 -3.34 -0.91
N GLY A 276 21.54 -2.99 -2.18
CA GLY A 276 20.94 -3.66 -3.33
C GLY A 276 21.34 -5.12 -3.45
N LEU A 277 22.61 -5.45 -3.20
CA LEU A 277 23.12 -6.82 -3.21
C LEU A 277 22.52 -7.68 -2.10
N ILE A 278 22.34 -7.13 -0.89
CA ILE A 278 21.68 -7.85 0.21
C ILE A 278 20.22 -8.12 -0.13
N ALA A 279 19.49 -7.11 -0.64
CA ALA A 279 18.10 -7.30 -1.06
C ALA A 279 17.99 -8.39 -2.13
N VAL A 280 18.83 -8.33 -3.18
CA VAL A 280 18.87 -9.35 -4.23
C VAL A 280 19.22 -10.73 -3.67
N ALA A 281 20.18 -10.85 -2.75
CA ALA A 281 20.56 -12.13 -2.16
C ALA A 281 19.45 -12.74 -1.28
N VAL A 282 18.75 -11.92 -0.49
CA VAL A 282 17.61 -12.36 0.32
C VAL A 282 16.46 -12.81 -0.57
N LEU A 283 16.17 -12.06 -1.65
CA LEU A 283 15.13 -12.41 -2.61
C LEU A 283 15.46 -13.65 -3.42
N ALA A 284 16.70 -13.77 -3.92
CA ALA A 284 17.16 -14.97 -4.62
C ALA A 284 17.11 -16.19 -3.71
N GLY A 285 17.54 -16.07 -2.45
CA GLY A 285 17.42 -17.13 -1.44
C GLY A 285 15.96 -17.53 -1.18
N SER A 286 15.04 -16.56 -1.14
CA SER A 286 13.61 -16.82 -0.93
C SER A 286 12.89 -17.42 -2.15
N LEU A 287 13.28 -17.04 -3.37
CA LEU A 287 12.79 -17.62 -4.61
C LEU A 287 13.26 -19.07 -4.75
N VAL A 288 14.52 -19.37 -4.39
CA VAL A 288 15.06 -20.73 -4.38
C VAL A 288 14.41 -21.58 -3.28
N ALA A 289 14.18 -21.03 -2.09
CA ALA A 289 13.48 -21.71 -1.00
C ALA A 289 11.98 -21.92 -1.28
N GLY A 290 11.37 -21.07 -2.12
CA GLY A 290 9.98 -21.19 -2.56
C GLY A 290 9.72 -22.30 -3.59
N VAL A 291 10.78 -22.88 -4.20
CA VAL A 291 10.68 -23.90 -5.26
C VAL A 291 10.65 -25.33 -4.71
N GLY A 292 10.82 -25.57 -3.41
CA GLY A 292 10.74 -26.93 -2.87
C GLY A 292 10.32 -26.99 -1.42
N THR A 293 9.18 -27.63 -1.12
CA THR A 293 8.95 -28.57 0.00
C THR A 293 7.45 -28.71 0.28
N ASP A 294 6.88 -29.91 0.15
CA ASP A 294 5.55 -30.23 0.67
C ASP A 294 5.58 -30.34 2.20
N VAL A 295 5.30 -29.24 2.91
CA VAL A 295 5.03 -29.29 4.35
C VAL A 295 3.52 -29.15 4.54
N ALA A 296 2.84 -30.29 4.56
CA ALA A 296 1.39 -30.44 4.53
C ALA A 296 0.62 -29.89 5.76
N THR A 297 1.28 -29.19 6.69
CA THR A 297 0.70 -28.81 7.99
C THR A 297 0.69 -27.30 8.28
N TRP A 298 1.29 -26.46 7.43
CA TRP A 298 1.33 -25.01 7.69
C TRP A 298 0.29 -24.25 6.87
N SER A 299 -0.69 -23.65 7.55
CA SER A 299 -1.73 -22.80 6.96
C SER A 299 -1.29 -21.35 6.67
N GLY A 300 -0.06 -20.97 7.06
CA GLY A 300 0.48 -19.62 6.88
C GLY A 300 1.20 -19.42 5.55
N ASN A 301 1.25 -18.17 5.07
CA ASN A 301 2.01 -17.85 3.86
C ASN A 301 3.51 -18.00 4.10
N ARG A 302 4.18 -18.87 3.36
CA ARG A 302 5.61 -19.17 3.55
C ARG A 302 6.55 -18.00 3.42
N ASN A 303 6.19 -17.06 2.56
CA ASN A 303 6.95 -15.84 2.37
C ASN A 303 6.95 -14.97 3.63
N TRP A 304 6.03 -15.17 4.57
CA TRP A 304 6.02 -14.48 5.84
C TRP A 304 7.31 -14.70 6.64
N LEU A 305 7.92 -15.89 6.61
CA LEU A 305 9.19 -16.16 7.31
C LEU A 305 10.35 -15.29 6.80
N VAL A 306 10.28 -14.86 5.53
CA VAL A 306 11.26 -13.97 4.92
C VAL A 306 10.85 -12.50 5.12
N LEU A 307 9.58 -12.18 4.93
CA LEU A 307 9.08 -10.81 4.93
C LEU A 307 8.92 -10.23 6.35
N ALA A 308 8.58 -11.04 7.35
CA ALA A 308 8.42 -10.58 8.73
C ALA A 308 9.72 -10.03 9.33
N PRO A 309 10.88 -10.73 9.25
CA PRO A 309 12.15 -10.16 9.69
C PRO A 309 12.52 -8.86 8.95
N VAL A 310 12.23 -8.78 7.65
CA VAL A 310 12.45 -7.57 6.86
C VAL A 310 11.59 -6.41 7.38
N ALA A 311 10.29 -6.64 7.59
CA ALA A 311 9.38 -5.63 8.13
C ALA A 311 9.80 -5.20 9.53
N VAL A 312 10.16 -6.13 10.43
CA VAL A 312 10.65 -5.83 11.79
C VAL A 312 11.93 -5.00 11.73
N GLY A 313 12.91 -5.39 10.89
CA GLY A 313 14.16 -4.65 10.72
C GLY A 313 13.93 -3.23 10.19
N LEU A 314 13.09 -3.07 9.16
CA LEU A 314 12.71 -1.77 8.63
C LEU A 314 11.95 -0.93 9.68
N GLY A 315 11.03 -1.55 10.42
CA GLY A 315 10.28 -0.90 11.49
C GLY A 315 11.20 -0.38 12.59
N ALA A 316 12.15 -1.20 13.06
CA ALA A 316 13.14 -0.80 14.06
C ALA A 316 14.01 0.39 13.59
N LEU A 317 14.43 0.37 12.32
CA LEU A 317 15.18 1.48 11.72
C LEU A 317 14.34 2.77 11.67
N LEU A 318 13.07 2.68 11.30
CA LEU A 318 12.16 3.84 11.27
C LEU A 318 11.84 4.36 12.67
N LEU A 319 11.65 3.49 13.66
CA LEU A 319 11.42 3.87 15.05
C LEU A 319 12.64 4.59 15.64
N ASP A 320 13.85 4.09 15.41
CA ASP A 320 15.07 4.77 15.84
C ASP A 320 15.26 6.12 15.14
N ALA A 321 14.97 6.21 13.83
CA ALA A 321 15.03 7.47 13.10
C ALA A 321 13.98 8.49 13.60
N ALA A 322 12.76 8.04 13.89
CA ALA A 322 11.69 8.85 14.46
C ALA A 322 12.06 9.35 15.88
N TRP A 323 12.56 8.46 16.73
CA TRP A 323 13.03 8.78 18.08
C TRP A 323 14.14 9.83 18.04
N ARG A 324 15.13 9.66 17.16
CA ARG A 324 16.23 10.62 16.98
C ARG A 324 15.76 11.96 16.44
N ALA A 325 14.78 11.97 15.53
CA ALA A 325 14.20 13.20 15.01
C ALA A 325 13.60 14.04 16.16
N VAL A 326 12.89 13.40 17.09
CA VAL A 326 12.33 14.06 18.28
C VAL A 326 13.44 14.47 19.24
N LYS A 327 14.30 13.52 19.66
CA LYS A 327 15.35 13.74 20.66
C LYS A 327 16.33 14.84 20.25
N ASN A 328 16.77 14.83 18.99
CA ASN A 328 17.75 15.77 18.46
C ASN A 328 17.11 17.02 17.82
N ARG A 329 15.78 17.19 17.94
CA ARG A 329 15.02 18.31 17.37
C ARG A 329 15.37 18.59 15.91
N TRP A 330 15.40 17.54 15.09
CA TRP A 330 15.70 17.67 13.67
C TRP A 330 14.74 18.66 12.98
N PRO A 331 15.20 19.37 11.93
CA PRO A 331 14.35 20.29 11.20
C PRO A 331 13.12 19.56 10.67
N ARG A 332 11.96 20.21 10.72
CA ARG A 332 10.70 19.60 10.29
C ARG A 332 10.79 19.19 8.82
N ALA A 333 10.19 18.05 8.48
CA ALA A 333 10.09 17.61 7.10
C ALA A 333 9.37 18.66 6.24
N ALA A 334 9.75 18.76 4.96
CA ALA A 334 9.12 19.66 4.00
C ALA A 334 7.58 19.49 3.96
N PRO A 335 6.82 20.51 3.56
CA PRO A 335 5.36 20.44 3.51
C PRO A 335 4.85 19.31 2.59
N ILE A 336 3.58 18.92 2.79
CA ILE A 336 2.87 17.91 1.98
C ILE A 336 2.38 18.51 0.65
N TRP A 337 2.33 19.85 0.56
CA TRP A 337 2.01 20.56 -0.67
C TRP A 337 3.17 21.50 -1.05
N PRO A 338 3.61 21.52 -2.33
CA PRO A 338 4.68 22.41 -2.74
C PRO A 338 4.21 23.89 -2.66
N PRO A 339 4.97 24.79 -2.01
CA PRO A 339 4.68 26.21 -2.03
C PRO A 339 4.99 26.80 -3.41
N GLY A 340 4.09 27.63 -3.94
CA GLY A 340 4.32 28.39 -5.18
C GLY A 340 3.02 28.82 -5.86
N PRO A 341 2.93 30.05 -6.40
CA PRO A 341 1.71 30.56 -7.03
C PRO A 341 1.53 30.13 -8.50
N VAL A 342 2.53 29.53 -9.14
CA VAL A 342 2.50 29.25 -10.59
C VAL A 342 1.99 27.84 -10.88
N LEU A 343 1.03 27.73 -11.81
CA LEU A 343 0.57 26.48 -12.41
C LEU A 343 1.62 26.01 -13.43
N SER A 344 2.44 25.01 -13.06
CA SER A 344 3.29 24.29 -14.01
C SER A 344 2.56 23.07 -14.57
N VAL A 345 2.98 22.58 -15.73
CA VAL A 345 2.45 21.33 -16.33
C VAL A 345 2.59 20.15 -15.37
N SER A 346 3.72 20.05 -14.65
CA SER A 346 3.91 19.03 -13.61
C SER A 346 2.92 19.15 -12.46
N ARG A 347 2.54 20.38 -12.06
CA ARG A 347 1.55 20.61 -11.00
C ARG A 347 0.15 20.22 -11.45
N LEU A 348 -0.22 20.52 -12.70
CA LEU A 348 -1.46 20.02 -13.30
C LEU A 348 -1.47 18.49 -13.33
N GLY A 349 -0.35 17.85 -13.72
CA GLY A 349 -0.19 16.41 -13.65
C GLY A 349 -0.46 15.85 -12.24
N TYR A 350 0.17 16.42 -11.21
CA TYR A 350 -0.08 16.01 -9.82
C TYR A 350 -1.52 16.25 -9.37
N LEU A 351 -2.13 17.38 -9.74
CA LEU A 351 -3.50 17.69 -9.39
C LEU A 351 -4.48 16.67 -10.00
N SER A 352 -4.31 16.34 -11.27
CA SER A 352 -5.12 15.30 -11.94
C SER A 352 -5.00 13.96 -11.22
N CYS A 353 -3.78 13.58 -10.79
CA CYS A 353 -3.58 12.35 -10.03
C CYS A 353 -4.29 12.38 -8.66
N VAL A 354 -4.25 13.52 -7.96
CA VAL A 354 -4.96 13.70 -6.68
C VAL A 354 -6.47 13.62 -6.87
N VAL A 355 -7.02 14.26 -7.91
CA VAL A 355 -8.45 14.17 -8.22
C VAL A 355 -8.86 12.72 -8.49
N LEU A 356 -8.08 11.98 -9.28
CA LEU A 356 -8.33 10.56 -9.54
C LEU A 356 -8.24 9.70 -8.27
N LEU A 357 -7.29 10.01 -7.37
CA LEU A 357 -7.14 9.32 -6.10
C LEU A 357 -8.35 9.55 -5.19
N VAL A 358 -8.81 10.80 -5.06
CA VAL A 358 -10.00 11.16 -4.28
C VAL A 358 -11.26 10.55 -4.90
N ALA A 359 -11.40 10.59 -6.22
CA ALA A 359 -12.51 9.95 -6.92
C ALA A 359 -12.53 8.43 -6.70
N THR A 360 -11.36 7.80 -6.64
CA THR A 360 -11.23 6.37 -6.30
C THR A 360 -11.70 6.10 -4.87
N ALA A 361 -11.28 6.91 -3.89
CA ALA A 361 -11.71 6.78 -2.50
C ALA A 361 -13.22 7.05 -2.30
N ALA A 362 -13.76 8.02 -3.03
CA ALA A 362 -15.17 8.41 -2.95
C ALA A 362 -16.09 7.46 -3.73
N SER A 363 -15.55 6.54 -4.54
CA SER A 363 -16.31 5.73 -5.47
C SER A 363 -17.50 4.97 -4.84
N PRO A 364 -17.39 4.34 -3.65
CA PRO A 364 -18.52 3.65 -3.02
C PRO A 364 -19.70 4.58 -2.71
N TYR A 365 -19.41 5.81 -2.26
CA TYR A 365 -20.44 6.81 -1.92
C TYR A 365 -21.10 7.41 -3.17
N MET A 366 -20.46 7.27 -4.33
CA MET A 366 -21.00 7.71 -5.61
C MET A 366 -21.76 6.60 -6.35
N GLY A 367 -21.94 5.41 -5.75
CA GLY A 367 -22.52 4.26 -6.44
C GLY A 367 -21.59 3.62 -7.49
N GLY A 368 -20.27 3.83 -7.35
CA GLY A 368 -19.27 3.28 -8.26
C GLY A 368 -18.73 1.94 -7.80
N LYS A 369 -17.42 1.71 -7.98
CA LYS A 369 -16.79 0.47 -7.56
C LYS A 369 -16.64 0.41 -6.03
N THR A 370 -16.74 -0.78 -5.46
CA THR A 370 -16.56 -1.01 -4.01
C THR A 370 -15.32 -1.84 -3.67
N ARG A 371 -14.58 -2.31 -4.68
CA ARG A 371 -13.27 -2.96 -4.53
C ARG A 371 -12.12 -2.06 -4.98
N SER A 372 -10.98 -2.22 -4.31
CA SER A 372 -9.74 -1.49 -4.64
C SER A 372 -9.92 0.05 -4.57
N VAL A 373 -10.56 0.50 -3.49
CA VAL A 373 -10.99 1.90 -3.20
C VAL A 373 -10.51 2.41 -1.82
N PHE A 374 -9.56 1.71 -1.20
CA PHE A 374 -9.00 2.04 0.12
C PHE A 374 -9.96 1.88 1.32
N THR A 375 -11.16 1.34 1.14
CA THR A 375 -12.12 1.07 2.24
C THR A 375 -11.84 -0.25 2.97
N MET A 376 -10.57 -0.65 3.04
CA MET A 376 -10.15 -1.96 3.54
C MET A 376 -10.52 -2.16 5.01
N TYR A 377 -10.91 -3.39 5.35
CA TYR A 377 -11.15 -3.80 6.74
C TYR A 377 -12.12 -2.87 7.47
N SER A 378 -13.21 -2.49 6.81
CA SER A 378 -14.08 -1.42 7.31
C SER A 378 -15.53 -1.80 7.60
N ASN A 379 -16.08 -2.93 7.16
CA ASN A 379 -17.53 -3.19 7.20
C ASN A 379 -18.38 -2.19 6.38
N LEU A 380 -17.77 -1.28 5.60
CA LEU A 380 -18.52 -0.24 4.88
C LEU A 380 -19.47 -0.84 3.83
N GLN A 381 -20.76 -0.55 3.97
CA GLN A 381 -21.82 -0.92 3.04
C GLN A 381 -22.46 0.31 2.42
N THR A 382 -22.56 0.29 1.09
CA THR A 382 -23.10 1.41 0.28
C THR A 382 -24.06 0.91 -0.80
N GLU A 383 -24.33 -0.40 -0.84
CA GLU A 383 -25.24 -1.05 -1.77
C GLU A 383 -26.73 -0.81 -1.38
N GLN A 384 -27.65 -1.13 -2.29
CA GLN A 384 -29.11 -0.96 -2.12
C GLN A 384 -29.54 0.50 -1.87
N MET A 385 -28.84 1.46 -2.47
CA MET A 385 -29.06 2.91 -2.28
C MET A 385 -28.99 3.40 -0.83
N THR A 386 -28.45 2.58 0.08
CA THR A 386 -28.25 2.94 1.49
C THR A 386 -26.77 3.08 1.80
N SER A 387 -26.44 3.66 2.96
CA SER A 387 -25.10 3.56 3.51
C SER A 387 -25.18 3.33 5.01
N ASN A 388 -24.35 2.43 5.52
CA ASN A 388 -24.20 2.23 6.97
C ASN A 388 -23.20 3.21 7.62
N HIS A 389 -22.64 4.14 6.83
CA HIS A 389 -21.65 5.11 7.30
C HIS A 389 -22.28 6.17 8.20
N LEU A 390 -21.60 6.54 9.29
CA LEU A 390 -22.12 7.44 10.33
C LEU A 390 -22.15 8.92 9.90
N LEU A 391 -21.19 9.34 9.08
CA LEU A 391 -21.03 10.74 8.65
C LEU A 391 -21.46 11.04 7.20
N PHE A 392 -21.18 10.14 6.26
CA PHE A 392 -21.38 10.40 4.83
C PHE A 392 -22.51 9.53 4.28
N PRO A 393 -23.63 10.12 3.84
CA PRO A 393 -24.62 9.37 3.09
C PRO A 393 -24.05 9.00 1.72
N ARG A 394 -24.61 7.96 1.11
CA ARG A 394 -24.42 7.69 -0.31
C ARG A 394 -25.28 8.64 -1.15
N LEU A 395 -24.83 8.99 -2.36
CA LEU A 395 -25.66 9.70 -3.33
C LEU A 395 -26.96 8.91 -3.65
N PRO A 396 -28.14 9.54 -3.63
CA PRO A 396 -29.43 8.88 -3.84
C PRO A 396 -29.70 8.61 -5.33
N MET A 397 -28.83 7.84 -5.96
CA MET A 397 -28.92 7.46 -7.36
C MET A 397 -28.70 5.96 -7.48
N ALA A 398 -29.65 5.26 -8.12
CA ALA A 398 -29.50 3.86 -8.47
C ALA A 398 -28.38 3.70 -9.51
N THR A 399 -27.44 2.79 -9.24
CA THR A 399 -26.34 2.49 -10.15
C THR A 399 -26.18 0.98 -10.32
N GLY A 400 -25.21 0.55 -11.13
CA GLY A 400 -24.86 -0.88 -11.25
C GLY A 400 -24.37 -1.52 -9.94
N GLN A 401 -24.10 -0.72 -8.90
CA GLN A 401 -23.82 -1.21 -7.55
C GLN A 401 -25.08 -1.77 -6.85
N ASP A 402 -26.28 -1.33 -7.25
CA ASP A 402 -27.56 -1.70 -6.62
C ASP A 402 -28.30 -2.84 -7.32
N ASP A 403 -27.87 -3.17 -8.53
CA ASP A 403 -28.43 -4.26 -9.32
C ASP A 403 -27.91 -5.59 -8.76
N LEU A 404 -28.48 -6.02 -7.63
CA LEU A 404 -28.06 -7.18 -6.88
C LEU A 404 -28.81 -8.44 -7.31
N VAL A 405 -28.10 -9.56 -7.25
CA VAL A 405 -28.57 -10.89 -7.61
C VAL A 405 -28.25 -11.86 -6.49
N LEU A 406 -29.27 -12.64 -6.10
CA LEU A 406 -29.10 -13.78 -5.22
C LEU A 406 -28.79 -15.01 -6.07
N VAL A 407 -27.60 -15.57 -5.91
CA VAL A 407 -27.24 -16.84 -6.54
C VAL A 407 -27.87 -17.95 -5.71
N MET A 408 -28.77 -18.73 -6.30
CA MET A 408 -29.41 -19.86 -5.63
C MET A 408 -28.60 -21.14 -5.83
N GLU A 409 -28.16 -21.38 -7.08
CA GLU A 409 -27.40 -22.57 -7.45
C GLU A 409 -26.52 -22.28 -8.68
N SER A 410 -25.33 -22.89 -8.75
CA SER A 410 -24.50 -22.85 -9.96
C SER A 410 -23.52 -24.00 -10.01
N SER A 411 -23.20 -24.49 -11.22
CA SER A 411 -22.05 -25.38 -11.40
C SER A 411 -20.71 -24.64 -11.32
N ASN A 412 -20.69 -23.30 -11.45
CA ASN A 412 -19.49 -22.51 -11.24
C ASN A 412 -19.11 -22.49 -9.75
N ALA A 413 -17.95 -23.02 -9.42
CA ALA A 413 -17.54 -23.23 -8.03
C ALA A 413 -17.49 -21.95 -7.18
N ARG A 414 -17.19 -20.79 -7.78
CA ARG A 414 -17.16 -19.51 -7.04
C ARG A 414 -18.58 -19.02 -6.75
N LEU A 415 -19.45 -19.01 -7.77
CA LEU A 415 -20.84 -18.60 -7.61
C LEU A 415 -21.60 -19.54 -6.67
N ASN A 416 -21.35 -20.84 -6.74
CA ASN A 416 -21.94 -21.82 -5.82
C ASN A 416 -21.58 -21.54 -4.35
N ARG A 417 -20.30 -21.23 -4.06
CA ARG A 417 -19.87 -20.85 -2.70
C ARG A 417 -20.51 -19.54 -2.21
N ILE A 418 -20.76 -18.60 -3.12
CA ILE A 418 -21.44 -17.35 -2.80
C ILE A 418 -22.91 -17.62 -2.45
N GLY A 419 -23.60 -18.39 -3.30
CA GLY A 419 -25.00 -18.75 -3.12
C GLY A 419 -25.27 -19.60 -1.88
N ALA A 420 -24.41 -20.60 -1.60
CA ALA A 420 -24.48 -21.40 -0.39
C ALA A 420 -24.36 -20.56 0.91
N GLY A 421 -23.78 -19.36 0.82
CA GLY A 421 -23.69 -18.42 1.93
C GLY A 421 -24.85 -17.43 2.03
N GLY A 422 -25.88 -17.53 1.17
CA GLY A 422 -26.99 -16.56 1.10
C GLY A 422 -26.57 -15.16 0.67
N ARG A 423 -25.44 -15.04 -0.05
CA ARG A 423 -24.83 -13.75 -0.38
C ARG A 423 -25.27 -13.25 -1.74
N LEU A 424 -25.34 -11.94 -1.87
CA LEU A 424 -25.67 -11.23 -3.09
C LEU A 424 -24.39 -10.82 -3.84
N VAL A 425 -24.49 -10.76 -5.16
CA VAL A 425 -23.49 -10.16 -6.05
C VAL A 425 -24.18 -9.16 -6.96
N THR A 426 -23.47 -8.13 -7.41
CA THR A 426 -24.05 -7.26 -8.45
C THR A 426 -24.17 -8.03 -9.77
N TRP A 427 -25.13 -7.66 -10.61
CA TRP A 427 -25.31 -8.21 -11.96
C TRP A 427 -24.02 -8.14 -12.78
N HIS A 428 -23.27 -7.05 -12.64
CA HIS A 428 -21.96 -6.89 -13.26
C HIS A 428 -20.93 -7.96 -12.81
N GLU A 429 -20.94 -8.32 -11.53
CA GLU A 429 -20.07 -9.37 -10.99
C GLU A 429 -20.50 -10.75 -11.49
N LEU A 430 -21.81 -11.05 -11.48
CA LEU A 430 -22.34 -12.31 -11.99
C LEU A 430 -21.93 -12.53 -13.45
N ARG A 431 -22.15 -11.52 -14.30
CA ARG A 431 -21.77 -11.54 -15.73
C ARG A 431 -20.28 -11.73 -15.92
N ARG A 432 -19.45 -11.08 -15.10
CA ARG A 432 -18.00 -11.22 -15.20
C ARG A 432 -17.54 -12.66 -14.97
N GLU A 433 -18.10 -13.32 -13.96
CA GLU A 433 -17.80 -14.71 -13.62
C GLU A 433 -18.28 -15.66 -14.71
N LEU A 434 -19.55 -15.58 -15.13
CA LEU A 434 -20.13 -16.45 -16.15
C LEU A 434 -19.50 -16.26 -17.54
N ALA A 435 -19.07 -15.05 -17.87
CA ALA A 435 -18.29 -14.84 -19.09
C ALA A 435 -16.90 -15.52 -19.06
N GLY A 436 -16.42 -15.94 -17.88
CA GLY A 436 -15.20 -16.74 -17.72
C GLY A 436 -15.47 -18.24 -17.72
N ASP A 437 -16.73 -18.63 -17.60
CA ASP A 437 -17.20 -20.01 -17.52
C ASP A 437 -18.58 -20.14 -18.20
N PRO A 438 -18.65 -19.99 -19.55
CA PRO A 438 -19.92 -19.84 -20.27
C PRO A 438 -20.81 -21.07 -20.25
N GLU A 439 -20.23 -22.24 -19.98
CA GLU A 439 -20.92 -23.53 -19.92
C GLU A 439 -21.55 -23.79 -18.53
N ALA A 440 -21.28 -22.93 -17.54
CA ALA A 440 -21.81 -23.11 -16.20
C ALA A 440 -23.35 -23.01 -16.18
N SER A 441 -24.00 -23.92 -15.44
CA SER A 441 -25.40 -23.78 -15.09
C SER A 441 -25.56 -22.72 -14.02
N ILE A 442 -26.68 -22.00 -14.05
CA ILE A 442 -26.96 -20.95 -13.09
C ILE A 442 -28.47 -20.83 -12.83
N ARG A 443 -28.81 -20.78 -11.55
CA ARG A 443 -30.13 -20.39 -11.06
C ARG A 443 -29.98 -19.22 -10.10
N TYR A 444 -30.68 -18.14 -10.37
CA TYR A 444 -30.54 -16.90 -9.63
C TYR A 444 -31.85 -16.13 -9.53
N GLU A 445 -31.96 -15.27 -8.52
CA GLU A 445 -33.06 -14.34 -8.35
C GLU A 445 -32.56 -12.89 -8.56
N ARG A 446 -33.22 -12.16 -9.45
CA ARG A 446 -32.94 -10.74 -9.74
C ARG A 446 -34.25 -9.99 -9.82
N ALA A 447 -34.36 -8.89 -9.08
CA ALA A 447 -35.59 -8.08 -9.01
C ALA A 447 -36.87 -8.88 -8.66
N GLY A 448 -36.75 -9.94 -7.86
CA GLY A 448 -37.85 -10.83 -7.48
C GLY A 448 -38.23 -11.90 -8.50
N GLU A 449 -37.56 -11.93 -9.66
CA GLU A 449 -37.76 -12.96 -10.68
C GLU A 449 -36.68 -14.03 -10.57
N VAL A 450 -37.10 -15.30 -10.50
CA VAL A 450 -36.21 -16.45 -10.51
C VAL A 450 -35.97 -16.88 -11.95
N VAL A 451 -34.69 -16.88 -12.35
CA VAL A 451 -34.24 -17.24 -13.69
C VAL A 451 -33.29 -18.44 -13.59
N GLU A 452 -33.43 -19.37 -14.53
CA GLU A 452 -32.61 -20.58 -14.61
C GLU A 452 -32.13 -20.80 -16.04
N HIS A 453 -30.85 -21.15 -16.17
CA HIS A 453 -30.24 -21.55 -17.42
C HIS A 453 -29.40 -22.80 -17.20
N ALA A 454 -29.55 -23.79 -18.08
CA ALA A 454 -28.71 -24.98 -18.04
C ALA A 454 -27.27 -24.64 -18.40
N GLN A 455 -27.07 -23.65 -19.28
CA GLN A 455 -25.78 -23.04 -19.58
C GLN A 455 -25.91 -21.52 -19.68
N ALA A 456 -24.98 -20.78 -19.07
CA ALA A 456 -24.99 -19.32 -19.10
C ALA A 456 -24.96 -18.74 -20.53
N LEU A 457 -24.33 -19.42 -21.49
CA LEU A 457 -24.28 -19.03 -22.90
C LEU A 457 -25.65 -18.96 -23.59
N GLU A 458 -26.68 -19.62 -23.03
CA GLU A 458 -28.06 -19.54 -23.53
C GLU A 458 -28.62 -18.12 -23.48
N ASN A 459 -28.10 -17.31 -22.55
CA ASN A 459 -28.40 -15.89 -22.45
C ASN A 459 -27.15 -15.05 -22.79
N PRO A 460 -27.09 -14.43 -23.98
CA PRO A 460 -25.95 -13.61 -24.38
C PRO A 460 -25.63 -12.46 -23.40
N GLU A 461 -26.62 -11.98 -22.64
CA GLU A 461 -26.39 -10.95 -21.63
C GLU A 461 -25.48 -11.46 -20.50
N LEU A 462 -25.67 -12.70 -20.04
CA LEU A 462 -24.90 -13.32 -18.95
C LEU A 462 -23.41 -13.46 -19.27
N VAL A 463 -23.09 -13.72 -20.54
CA VAL A 463 -21.70 -13.96 -20.99
C VAL A 463 -21.06 -12.75 -21.66
N SER A 464 -21.81 -11.68 -21.89
CA SER A 464 -21.27 -10.47 -22.51
C SER A 464 -20.44 -9.64 -21.54
N ARG A 465 -19.25 -9.22 -21.98
CA ARG A 465 -18.34 -8.33 -21.23
C ARG A 465 -18.26 -6.97 -21.87
N HIS A 466 -18.57 -5.92 -21.11
CA HIS A 466 -18.31 -4.56 -21.58
C HIS A 466 -16.80 -4.29 -21.60
N PRO A 467 -16.23 -3.79 -22.70
CA PRO A 467 -14.77 -3.78 -22.95
C PRO A 467 -13.97 -2.92 -21.95
N VAL A 468 -14.59 -1.92 -21.34
CA VAL A 468 -13.90 -1.01 -20.39
C VAL A 468 -14.28 -1.28 -18.93
N SER A 469 -15.58 -1.29 -18.58
CA SER A 469 -16.02 -1.47 -17.19
C SER A 469 -15.53 -2.76 -16.54
N HIS A 470 -15.37 -3.86 -17.28
CA HIS A 470 -14.84 -5.11 -16.72
C HIS A 470 -13.40 -4.97 -16.19
N ARG A 471 -12.64 -3.96 -16.63
CA ARG A 471 -11.28 -3.68 -16.14
C ARG A 471 -11.24 -2.70 -14.99
N PHE A 472 -12.18 -1.79 -14.86
CA PHE A 472 -12.08 -0.70 -13.88
C PHE A 472 -13.10 -0.79 -12.75
N ILE A 473 -14.19 -1.53 -12.95
CA ILE A 473 -15.30 -1.63 -11.99
C ILE A 473 -15.32 -3.04 -11.42
N ALA A 474 -15.18 -3.13 -10.10
CA ALA A 474 -15.44 -4.33 -9.34
C ALA A 474 -16.22 -4.00 -8.07
N HIS A 475 -17.24 -4.79 -7.80
CA HIS A 475 -18.02 -4.72 -6.58
C HIS A 475 -17.66 -5.90 -5.67
N ARG A 476 -17.79 -5.65 -4.37
CA ARG A 476 -17.67 -6.71 -3.36
C ARG A 476 -18.93 -7.58 -3.35
N ILE A 477 -18.79 -8.74 -2.72
CA ILE A 477 -19.93 -9.60 -2.38
C ILE A 477 -20.67 -8.91 -1.22
N VAL A 478 -22.00 -8.94 -1.26
CA VAL A 478 -22.87 -8.30 -0.28
C VAL A 478 -23.54 -9.37 0.55
N ASP A 479 -23.49 -9.23 1.87
CA ASP A 479 -24.34 -9.99 2.77
C ASP A 479 -25.58 -9.11 3.06
N PRO A 480 -26.80 -9.61 2.75
CA PRO A 480 -28.01 -8.81 2.83
C PRO A 480 -28.41 -8.49 4.28
N GLU A 481 -27.99 -9.30 5.25
CA GLU A 481 -28.39 -9.17 6.64
C GLU A 481 -27.35 -8.42 7.46
N ARG A 482 -26.07 -8.62 7.15
CA ARG A 482 -24.96 -8.17 7.99
C ARG A 482 -23.87 -7.51 7.16
N ALA A 483 -23.35 -6.39 7.66
CA ALA A 483 -22.23 -5.71 7.03
C ALA A 483 -20.91 -6.44 7.32
N ARG A 484 -20.71 -7.64 6.77
CA ARG A 484 -19.55 -8.48 7.06
C ARG A 484 -18.33 -8.11 6.25
N CYS A 485 -17.19 -8.45 6.84
CA CYS A 485 -15.90 -8.30 6.23
C CYS A 485 -15.54 -9.54 5.39
N LEU A 486 -16.05 -9.53 4.15
CA LEU A 486 -15.87 -10.58 3.16
C LEU A 486 -14.79 -10.16 2.16
N TRP A 487 -13.59 -10.73 2.31
CA TRP A 487 -12.40 -10.40 1.50
C TRP A 487 -12.24 -11.33 0.31
#